data_AF-A0A084T188-F1
#
_entry.id   AF-A0A084T188-F1
#
_cell.length_a   1.000
_cell.length_b   1.000
_cell.length_c   1.000
_cell.angle_alpha   90.00
_cell.angle_beta   90.00
_cell.angle_gamma   90.00
#
_symmetry.space_group_name_H-M   'P 1'
#
loop_
_entity.id
_entity.type
_entity.pdbx_description
1 polymer ?
#
loop_
_entity_poly.entity_id
_entity_poly.type
_entity_poly.pdbx_seq_one_letter_code
_entity_poly.pdbx_strand_id
1 'polypeptide(L)'
;MPVLVDFGIGWLAEEPPLTHGPLPPCTAEYRSPEALRFARAHTGGQARYVADAGDELWALGVILYWLLTAEDPANKVRIPGHKGPHPREYHEEVFERLGKAVRNCETTVQCQEALTQELKLLAEQIRTVGSRLNKRVTRTQ
;
A
#
# COMPACT_ATOMS: atom_id res chain seq x y z
N MET A 1 4.51 7.66 13.17
CA MET A 1 4.66 8.70 12.13
C MET A 1 4.85 8.00 10.80
N PRO A 2 4.14 8.40 9.73
CA PRO A 2 4.51 7.95 8.38
C PRO A 2 5.90 8.49 8.02
N VAL A 3 6.68 7.67 7.33
CA VAL A 3 8.01 8.03 6.79
C VAL A 3 7.95 7.80 5.30
N LEU A 4 8.31 8.82 4.51
CA LEU A 4 8.47 8.68 3.06
C LEU A 4 9.74 7.88 2.79
N VAL A 5 9.64 6.87 1.93
CA VAL A 5 10.74 6.00 1.52
C VAL A 5 10.76 5.89 0.00
N ASP A 6 11.84 5.31 -0.53
CA ASP A 6 12.03 5.06 -1.96
C ASP A 6 12.05 6.33 -2.84
N PHE A 7 13.19 7.02 -2.82
CA PHE A 7 13.45 8.19 -3.68
C PHE A 7 13.98 7.80 -5.07
N GLY A 8 13.89 6.53 -5.47
CA GLY A 8 14.48 6.00 -6.71
C GLY A 8 13.88 6.58 -8.00
N ILE A 9 12.73 7.24 -7.91
CA ILE A 9 12.03 7.93 -9.00
C ILE A 9 11.93 9.44 -8.79
N GLY A 10 12.70 10.00 -7.84
CA GLY A 10 12.70 11.43 -7.56
C GLY A 10 13.10 12.26 -8.78
N TRP A 11 12.47 13.41 -8.94
CA TRP A 11 12.81 14.38 -9.97
C TRP A 11 13.58 15.54 -9.35
N LEU A 12 14.72 15.90 -9.96
CA LEU A 12 15.48 17.09 -9.64
C LEU A 12 15.43 18.02 -10.85
N ALA A 13 15.11 19.29 -10.61
CA ALA A 13 15.09 20.30 -11.66
C ALA A 13 16.45 20.38 -12.35
N GLU A 14 16.43 20.53 -13.68
CA GLU A 14 17.60 20.65 -14.55
C GLU A 14 18.40 19.36 -14.80
N GLU A 15 18.07 18.24 -14.14
CA GLU A 15 18.71 16.96 -14.41
C GLU A 15 18.12 16.27 -15.67
N PRO A 16 18.97 15.72 -16.56
CA PRO A 16 18.50 14.94 -17.70
C PRO A 16 17.69 13.70 -17.25
N PRO A 17 16.56 13.37 -17.90
CA PRO A 17 15.78 12.20 -17.50
C PRO A 17 16.50 10.91 -17.86
N LEU A 18 16.64 10.01 -16.88
CA LEU A 18 17.28 8.70 -17.05
C LEU A 18 16.46 7.73 -17.92
N THR A 19 15.15 7.94 -18.02
CA THR A 19 14.24 7.07 -18.78
C THR A 19 13.92 7.60 -20.16
N HIS A 20 13.70 6.68 -21.10
CA HIS A 20 13.46 7.00 -22.52
C HIS A 20 11.97 7.18 -22.89
N GLY A 21 11.04 6.88 -21.98
CA GLY A 21 9.59 6.98 -22.23
C GLY A 21 9.03 8.41 -22.20
N PRO A 22 7.79 8.62 -22.71
CA PRO A 22 7.12 9.92 -22.71
C PRO A 22 6.69 10.38 -21.31
N LEU A 23 6.59 9.45 -20.36
CA LEU A 23 6.27 9.69 -18.97
C LEU A 23 7.40 9.19 -18.08
N PRO A 24 7.63 9.82 -16.91
CA PRO A 24 8.50 9.26 -15.89
C PRO A 24 7.98 7.90 -15.40
N PRO A 25 8.87 7.01 -14.90
CA PRO A 25 8.47 5.77 -14.28
C PRO A 25 7.62 6.07 -13.05
N CYS A 26 6.46 5.45 -12.98
CA CYS A 26 5.51 5.57 -11.86
C CYS A 26 4.57 4.37 -11.91
N THR A 27 4.13 3.90 -10.75
CA THR A 27 3.05 2.92 -10.63
C THR A 27 1.79 3.52 -11.24
N ALA A 28 1.19 2.82 -12.22
CA ALA A 28 0.21 3.40 -13.15
C ALA A 28 -1.03 3.98 -12.44
N GLU A 29 -1.38 3.40 -11.31
CA GLU A 29 -2.51 3.74 -10.47
C GLU A 29 -2.37 5.12 -9.79
N TYR A 30 -1.15 5.62 -9.59
CA TYR A 30 -0.89 6.94 -8.99
C TYR A 30 -0.73 8.05 -10.03
N ARG A 31 -0.85 7.75 -11.32
CA ARG A 31 -0.61 8.72 -12.38
C ARG A 31 -1.72 9.77 -12.42
N SER A 32 -1.33 11.04 -12.45
CA SER A 32 -2.26 12.16 -12.53
C SER A 32 -3.07 12.17 -13.84
N PRO A 33 -4.26 12.79 -13.84
CA PRO A 33 -5.02 13.04 -15.05
C PRO A 33 -4.23 13.84 -16.10
N GLU A 34 -3.39 14.77 -15.67
CA GLU A 34 -2.53 15.63 -16.48
C GLU A 34 -1.49 14.79 -17.24
N ALA A 35 -0.77 13.93 -16.52
CA ALA A 35 0.20 12.99 -17.10
C ALA A 35 -0.49 12.01 -18.08
N LEU A 36 -1.68 11.50 -17.73
CA LEU A 36 -2.46 10.63 -18.62
C LEU A 36 -2.91 11.35 -19.89
N ARG A 37 -3.36 12.60 -19.80
CA ARG A 37 -3.74 13.42 -20.96
C ARG A 37 -2.53 13.69 -21.85
N PHE A 38 -1.38 14.03 -21.25
CA PHE A 38 -0.14 14.21 -22.00
C PHE A 38 0.24 12.96 -22.78
N ALA A 39 0.26 11.79 -22.13
CA ALA A 39 0.61 10.53 -22.78
C ALA A 39 -0.29 10.22 -23.99
N ARG A 40 -1.61 10.44 -23.84
CA ARG A 40 -2.57 10.24 -24.93
C ARG A 40 -2.29 11.19 -26.11
N ALA A 41 -2.03 12.46 -25.82
CA ALA A 41 -1.78 13.46 -26.86
C ALA A 41 -0.43 13.26 -27.59
N HIS A 42 0.54 12.60 -26.97
CA HIS A 42 1.91 12.46 -27.49
C HIS A 42 2.30 11.01 -27.80
N THR A 43 1.32 10.18 -28.17
CA THR A 43 1.58 8.78 -28.53
C THR A 43 2.50 8.70 -29.75
N GLY A 44 3.65 8.03 -29.61
CA GLY A 44 4.64 7.87 -30.68
C GLY A 44 5.51 9.11 -30.95
N GLY A 45 5.35 10.18 -30.17
CA GLY A 45 6.19 11.37 -30.23
C GLY A 45 7.44 11.29 -29.36
N GLN A 46 8.30 12.30 -29.47
CA GLN A 46 9.51 12.47 -28.62
C GLN A 46 9.29 13.39 -27.42
N ALA A 47 8.11 14.01 -27.32
CA ALA A 47 7.78 14.92 -26.23
C ALA A 47 7.78 14.17 -24.89
N ARG A 48 8.26 14.85 -23.83
CA ARG A 48 8.33 14.30 -22.48
C ARG A 48 7.51 15.14 -21.51
N TYR A 49 6.78 14.44 -20.65
CA TYR A 49 6.05 15.07 -19.56
C TYR A 49 7.03 15.53 -18.48
N VAL A 50 6.81 16.74 -17.97
CA VAL A 50 7.55 17.28 -16.82
C VAL A 50 6.62 17.18 -15.63
N ALA A 51 6.96 16.31 -14.67
CA ALA A 51 6.19 16.17 -13.44
C ALA A 51 6.38 17.39 -12.54
N ASP A 52 5.32 17.77 -11.82
CA ASP A 52 5.36 18.87 -10.86
C ASP A 52 4.71 18.48 -9.52
N ALA A 53 4.61 19.46 -8.61
CA ALA A 53 4.01 19.23 -7.29
C ALA A 53 2.55 18.76 -7.34
N GLY A 54 1.82 19.04 -8.42
CA GLY A 54 0.45 18.57 -8.65
C GLY A 54 0.37 17.05 -8.83
N ASP A 55 1.36 16.44 -9.48
CA ASP A 55 1.44 14.99 -9.63
C ASP A 55 1.61 14.29 -8.27
N GLU A 56 2.46 14.83 -7.41
CA GLU A 56 2.70 14.32 -6.05
C GLU A 56 1.47 14.47 -5.15
N LEU A 57 0.78 15.63 -5.23
CA LEU A 57 -0.47 15.85 -4.50
C LEU A 57 -1.59 14.93 -4.97
N TRP A 58 -1.66 14.63 -6.26
CA TRP A 58 -2.59 13.65 -6.80
C TRP A 58 -2.30 12.25 -6.25
N ALA A 59 -1.05 11.80 -6.30
CA ALA A 59 -0.64 10.49 -5.78
C ALA A 59 -0.94 10.37 -4.28
N LEU A 60 -0.66 11.41 -3.49
CA LEU A 60 -1.03 11.48 -2.08
C LEU A 60 -2.56 11.36 -1.88
N GLY A 61 -3.34 12.03 -2.72
CA GLY A 61 -4.81 11.94 -2.70
C GLY A 61 -5.31 10.51 -2.95
N VAL A 62 -4.73 9.81 -3.93
CA VAL A 62 -5.04 8.40 -4.22
C VAL A 62 -4.67 7.50 -3.05
N ILE A 63 -3.47 7.68 -2.45
CA ILE A 63 -3.04 6.93 -1.27
C ILE A 63 -4.00 7.16 -0.10
N LEU A 64 -4.36 8.40 0.20
CA LEU A 64 -5.30 8.72 1.27
C LEU A 64 -6.67 8.10 1.00
N TYR A 65 -7.17 8.17 -0.23
CA TYR A 65 -8.41 7.52 -0.62
C TYR A 65 -8.35 6.00 -0.35
N TRP A 66 -7.30 5.32 -0.81
CA TRP A 66 -7.15 3.88 -0.58
C TRP A 66 -7.01 3.50 0.89
N LEU A 67 -6.27 4.27 1.67
CA LEU A 67 -6.12 4.04 3.11
C LEU A 67 -7.45 4.23 3.85
N LEU A 68 -8.19 5.28 3.53
CA LEU A 68 -9.44 5.60 4.21
C LEU A 68 -10.61 4.70 3.81
N THR A 69 -10.56 4.12 2.60
CA THR A 69 -11.62 3.27 2.08
C THR A 69 -11.29 1.78 2.12
N ALA A 70 -10.04 1.41 2.43
CA ALA A 70 -9.50 0.05 2.31
C ALA A 70 -9.74 -0.57 0.92
N GLU A 71 -9.80 0.26 -0.14
CA GLU A 71 -10.18 -0.19 -1.49
C GLU A 71 -9.04 -0.83 -2.29
N ASP A 72 -7.78 -0.63 -1.87
CA ASP A 72 -6.61 -1.21 -2.52
C ASP A 72 -6.68 -2.75 -2.49
N PRO A 73 -6.56 -3.44 -3.64
CA PRO A 73 -6.49 -4.90 -3.71
C PRO A 73 -5.40 -5.50 -2.80
N ALA A 74 -4.26 -4.82 -2.64
CA ALA A 74 -3.19 -5.23 -1.74
C ALA A 74 -3.63 -5.22 -0.26
N ASN A 75 -4.64 -4.41 0.08
CA ASN A 75 -5.24 -4.34 1.42
C ASN A 75 -6.44 -5.28 1.59
N LYS A 76 -6.82 -6.08 0.58
CA LYS A 76 -7.99 -6.96 0.62
C LYS A 76 -7.60 -8.44 0.57
N VAL A 77 -7.89 -9.16 1.65
CA VAL A 77 -7.83 -10.64 1.66
C VAL A 77 -9.25 -11.19 1.51
N ARG A 78 -9.49 -12.01 0.48
CA ARG A 78 -10.80 -12.66 0.28
C ARG A 78 -11.00 -13.76 1.32
N ILE A 79 -11.93 -13.53 2.25
CA ILE A 79 -12.37 -14.52 3.24
C ILE A 79 -13.84 -14.89 2.97
N PRO A 80 -14.16 -16.14 2.60
CA PRO A 80 -15.54 -16.57 2.42
C PRO A 80 -16.36 -16.33 3.70
N GLY A 81 -17.55 -15.73 3.57
CA GLY A 81 -18.42 -15.43 4.70
C GLY A 81 -17.94 -14.28 5.60
N HIS A 82 -16.98 -13.47 5.14
CA HIS A 82 -16.50 -12.29 5.86
C HIS A 82 -17.61 -11.29 6.18
N LYS A 83 -17.63 -10.80 7.43
CA LYS A 83 -18.60 -9.84 7.95
C LYS A 83 -17.90 -8.75 8.75
N GLY A 84 -17.80 -7.57 8.15
CA GLY A 84 -17.44 -6.33 8.85
C GLY A 84 -18.69 -5.60 9.40
N PRO A 85 -18.52 -4.58 10.26
CA PRO A 85 -17.30 -4.24 10.99
C PRO A 85 -16.93 -5.35 11.98
N HIS A 86 -15.63 -5.50 12.28
CA HIS A 86 -15.13 -6.53 13.17
C HIS A 86 -15.31 -6.14 14.65
N PRO A 87 -15.44 -7.13 15.54
CA PRO A 87 -15.54 -6.86 16.98
C PRO A 87 -14.23 -6.28 17.53
N ARG A 88 -14.31 -5.48 18.61
CA ARG A 88 -13.16 -4.83 19.24
C ARG A 88 -12.05 -5.82 19.59
N GLU A 89 -12.43 -7.00 20.05
CA GLU A 89 -11.53 -8.08 20.45
C GLU A 89 -10.66 -8.55 19.28
N TYR A 90 -11.17 -8.54 18.05
CA TYR A 90 -10.37 -8.85 16.86
C TYR A 90 -9.25 -7.82 16.69
N HIS A 91 -9.57 -6.53 16.78
CA HIS A 91 -8.60 -5.46 16.65
C HIS A 91 -7.56 -5.48 17.77
N GLU A 92 -7.98 -5.73 19.01
CA GLU A 92 -7.07 -5.85 20.16
C GLU A 92 -6.11 -7.04 20.00
N GLU A 93 -6.60 -8.21 19.58
CA GLU A 93 -5.75 -9.39 19.39
C GLU A 93 -4.73 -9.18 18.27
N VAL A 94 -5.13 -8.58 17.14
CA VAL A 94 -4.20 -8.22 16.05
C VAL A 94 -3.16 -7.23 16.55
N PHE A 95 -3.58 -6.15 17.22
CA PHE A 95 -2.69 -5.12 17.73
C PHE A 95 -1.67 -5.68 18.74
N GLU A 96 -2.12 -6.49 19.70
CA GLU A 96 -1.23 -7.13 20.67
C GLU A 96 -0.19 -8.03 20.02
N ARG A 97 -0.59 -8.83 19.04
CA ARG A 97 0.30 -9.78 18.35
C ARG A 97 1.37 -9.05 17.56
N LEU A 98 0.98 -8.06 16.75
CA LEU A 98 1.92 -7.22 16.01
C LEU A 98 2.87 -6.47 16.96
N GLY A 99 2.33 -5.89 18.04
CA GLY A 99 3.13 -5.21 19.06
C GLY A 99 4.10 -6.14 19.78
N LYS A 100 3.73 -7.39 20.05
CA LYS A 100 4.64 -8.41 20.63
C LYS A 100 5.75 -8.79 19.65
N ALA A 101 5.43 -8.96 18.36
CA ALA A 101 6.41 -9.36 17.34
C ALA A 101 7.55 -8.34 17.18
N VAL A 102 7.24 -7.05 17.25
CA VAL A 102 8.24 -5.97 17.07
C VAL A 102 8.83 -5.44 18.36
N ARG A 103 8.43 -5.93 19.53
CA ARG A 103 8.83 -5.32 20.82
C ARG A 103 10.34 -5.41 21.10
N ASN A 104 10.98 -6.49 20.67
CA ASN A 104 12.34 -6.85 21.06
C ASN A 104 13.33 -6.83 19.88
N CYS A 105 12.96 -6.20 18.76
CA CYS A 105 13.89 -6.07 17.63
C CYS A 105 14.88 -4.91 17.88
N GLU A 106 16.12 -5.10 17.47
CA GLU A 106 17.22 -4.15 17.66
C GLU A 106 17.54 -3.34 16.40
N THR A 107 17.17 -3.87 15.23
CA THR A 107 17.41 -3.24 13.93
C THR A 107 16.14 -3.18 13.09
N THR A 108 16.07 -2.24 12.15
CA THR A 108 14.92 -2.12 11.23
C THR A 108 14.68 -3.40 10.43
N VAL A 109 15.75 -4.08 9.99
CA VAL A 109 15.65 -5.35 9.24
C VAL A 109 15.02 -6.43 10.11
N GLN A 110 15.48 -6.59 11.36
CA GLN A 110 14.89 -7.55 12.29
C GLN A 110 13.41 -7.23 12.59
N CYS A 111 13.08 -5.95 12.77
CA CYS A 111 11.69 -5.54 12.99
C CYS A 111 10.80 -5.86 11.77
N GLN A 112 11.32 -5.62 10.56
CA GLN A 112 10.63 -5.93 9.32
C GLN A 112 10.39 -7.42 9.16
N GLU A 113 11.40 -8.25 9.43
CA GLU A 113 11.28 -9.71 9.37
C GLU A 113 10.26 -10.24 10.38
N ALA A 114 10.35 -9.80 11.64
CA ALA A 114 9.43 -10.21 12.70
C ALA A 114 7.98 -9.78 12.41
N LEU A 115 7.79 -8.54 11.95
CA LEU A 115 6.48 -8.03 11.56
C LEU A 115 5.89 -8.83 10.38
N THR A 116 6.71 -9.08 9.35
CA THR A 116 6.29 -9.83 8.16
C THR A 116 5.91 -11.27 8.52
N GLN A 117 6.67 -11.91 9.40
CA GLN A 117 6.37 -13.25 9.88
C GLN A 117 5.03 -13.28 10.65
N GLU A 118 4.80 -12.33 11.54
CA GLU A 118 3.56 -12.27 12.32
C GLU A 118 2.33 -11.99 11.43
N LEU A 119 2.46 -11.10 10.44
CA LEU A 119 1.42 -10.84 9.45
C LEU A 119 1.04 -12.10 8.66
N LYS A 120 2.04 -12.94 8.28
CA LYS A 120 1.77 -14.22 7.62
C LYS A 120 0.98 -15.17 8.53
N LEU A 121 1.35 -15.27 9.81
CA LEU A 121 0.65 -16.12 10.78
C LEU A 121 -0.79 -15.66 11.05
N LEU A 122 -1.01 -14.34 11.13
CA LEU A 122 -2.33 -13.74 11.24
C LEU A 122 -3.18 -14.05 9.99
N ALA A 123 -2.62 -13.84 8.80
CA ALA A 123 -3.29 -14.11 7.53
C ALA A 123 -3.71 -15.58 7.40
N GLU A 124 -2.86 -16.53 7.79
CA GLU A 124 -3.17 -17.96 7.80
C GLU A 124 -4.32 -18.30 8.76
N GLN A 125 -4.29 -17.78 9.99
CA GLN A 125 -5.41 -17.98 10.92
C GLN A 125 -6.70 -17.37 10.37
N ILE A 126 -6.68 -16.13 9.89
CA ILE A 126 -7.86 -15.46 9.34
C ILE A 126 -8.46 -16.25 8.16
N ARG A 127 -7.62 -16.87 7.32
CA ARG A 127 -8.04 -17.69 6.17
C ARG A 127 -8.52 -19.10 6.55
N THR A 128 -8.02 -19.66 7.64
CA THR A 128 -8.37 -21.03 8.06
C THR A 128 -9.77 -21.05 8.66
N VAL A 129 -10.71 -21.71 7.97
CA VAL A 129 -12.11 -21.84 8.40
C VAL A 129 -12.18 -22.45 9.81
N GLY A 130 -12.92 -21.80 10.70
CA GLY A 130 -13.12 -22.28 12.07
C GLY A 130 -11.98 -21.97 13.04
N SER A 131 -10.88 -21.35 12.58
CA SER A 131 -9.87 -20.79 13.50
C SER A 131 -10.48 -19.69 14.37
N ARG A 132 -9.82 -19.36 15.47
CA ARG A 132 -10.25 -18.30 16.39
C ARG A 132 -10.44 -16.95 15.67
N LEU A 133 -9.47 -16.50 14.87
CA LEU A 133 -9.57 -15.23 14.14
C LEU A 133 -10.57 -15.30 12.98
N ASN A 134 -10.64 -16.43 12.27
CA ASN A 134 -11.63 -16.63 11.22
C ASN A 134 -13.07 -16.53 11.75
N LYS A 135 -13.34 -17.14 12.91
CA LYS A 135 -14.64 -17.07 13.60
C LYS A 135 -15.05 -15.64 13.92
N ARG A 136 -14.10 -14.79 14.32
CA ARG A 136 -14.33 -13.36 14.60
C ARG A 136 -14.68 -12.56 13.35
N VAL A 137 -13.98 -12.81 12.23
CA VAL A 137 -14.25 -12.09 10.97
C VAL A 137 -15.43 -12.65 10.16
N THR A 138 -15.92 -13.85 10.49
CA THR A 138 -17.10 -14.47 9.86
C THR A 138 -18.36 -14.50 10.75
N ARG A 139 -18.20 -14.18 12.05
CA ARG A 139 -19.24 -14.24 13.11
C ARG A 139 -19.85 -15.64 13.26
N THR A 140 -19.01 -16.67 13.34
CA THR A 140 -19.42 -18.09 13.34
C THR A 140 -19.27 -18.80 14.71
N GLN A 141 -19.30 -18.04 15.81
CA GLN A 141 -19.12 -18.40 17.23
C GLN A 141 -17.68 -18.33 17.73
#